data_AF-A0A850MBE1-F1
#
_entry.id   AF-A0A850MBE1-F1
#
_cell.length_a   1.000
_cell.length_b   1.000
_cell.length_c   1.000
_cell.angle_alpha   90.00
_cell.angle_beta   90.00
_cell.angle_gamma   90.00
#
_symmetry.space_group_name_H-M   'P 1'
#
loop_
_entity.id
_entity.type
_entity.pdbx_description
1 polymer ?
#
loop_
_entity_poly.entity_id
_entity_poly.type
_entity_poly.pdbx_seq_one_letter_code
_entity_poly.pdbx_strand_id
1 'polypeptide(L)'
;MVKDDIMSPEEDYKKIEAKAKEWEEIIAKKKERPEKFETYSEIPVKPLYTPLDIKDKDYLKDIGFPGEPPFTRGVYPNMYRGRMWTMRLFSGHGMS
;
A
#
# COMPACT_ATOMS: atom_id res chain seq x y z
N MET A 1 11.93 -19.41 26.73
CA MET A 1 11.87 -19.59 25.26
C MET A 1 10.58 -18.92 24.79
N VAL A 2 10.54 -17.77 24.12
CA VAL A 2 11.57 -16.86 23.61
C VAL A 2 10.98 -15.47 23.88
N LYS A 3 11.67 -14.63 24.65
CA LYS A 3 11.35 -13.20 24.72
C LYS A 3 12.15 -12.58 23.59
N ASP A 4 11.69 -12.80 22.36
CA ASP A 4 12.25 -12.08 21.22
C ASP A 4 11.96 -10.61 21.44
N ASP A 5 13.00 -9.81 21.30
CA ASP A 5 13.05 -8.37 21.43
C ASP A 5 11.83 -7.69 20.79
N ILE A 6 10.79 -7.41 21.58
CA ILE A 6 9.77 -6.42 21.22
C ILE A 6 10.46 -5.06 21.37
N MET A 7 11.33 -4.73 20.42
CA MET A 7 11.82 -3.37 20.22
C MET A 7 10.60 -2.45 20.10
N SER A 8 10.69 -1.27 20.72
CA SER A 8 9.59 -0.30 20.65
C SER A 8 9.40 0.12 19.18
N PRO A 9 8.17 0.21 18.66
CA PRO A 9 7.90 0.66 17.29
C PRO A 9 8.61 1.98 16.94
N GLU A 10 8.84 2.86 17.91
CA GLU A 10 9.59 4.10 17.72
C GLU A 10 11.09 3.94 17.49
N GLU A 11 11.72 2.89 18.01
CA GLU A 11 13.13 2.59 17.75
C GLU A 11 13.31 2.05 16.33
N ASP A 12 12.38 1.22 15.86
CA ASP A 12 12.38 0.71 14.49
C ASP A 12 12.16 1.82 13.46
N TYR A 13 11.21 2.73 13.71
CA TYR A 13 11.00 3.87 12.83
C TYR A 13 12.24 4.77 12.72
N LYS A 14 12.96 5.01 13.84
CA LYS A 14 14.20 5.79 13.81
C LYS A 14 15.31 5.11 12.99
N LYS A 15 15.46 3.78 13.13
CA LYS A 15 16.42 3.01 12.33
C LYS A 15 16.08 3.07 10.83
N ILE A 16 14.80 2.95 10.49
CA ILE A 16 14.31 3.05 9.12
C ILE A 16 14.56 4.45 8.56
N GLU A 17 14.31 5.50 9.34
CA GLU A 17 14.53 6.89 8.92
C GLU A 17 16.01 7.15 8.61
N ALA A 18 16.92 6.71 9.47
CA ALA A 18 18.36 6.84 9.24
C ALA A 18 18.78 6.10 7.96
N LYS A 19 18.31 4.86 7.76
CA LYS A 19 18.61 4.06 6.57
C LYS A 19 17.99 4.63 5.30
N ALA A 20 16.79 5.21 5.39
CA ALA A 20 16.13 5.87 4.27
C ALA A 20 16.96 7.09 3.80
N LYS A 21 17.46 7.91 4.73
CA LYS A 21 18.34 9.06 4.40
C LYS A 21 19.64 8.61 3.72
N GLU A 22 20.29 7.56 4.25
CA GLU A 22 21.48 6.98 3.60
C GLU A 22 21.18 6.52 2.17
N TRP A 23 20.01 5.92 1.94
CA TRP A 23 19.58 5.45 0.63
C TRP A 23 19.21 6.59 -0.34
N GLU A 24 18.58 7.65 0.16
CA GLU A 24 18.26 8.86 -0.62
C GLU A 24 19.53 9.53 -1.18
N GLU A 25 20.60 9.59 -0.40
CA GLU A 25 21.90 10.09 -0.86
C GLU A 25 22.53 9.24 -1.96
N ILE A 26 22.23 7.94 -1.97
CA ILE A 26 22.71 7.02 -3.01
C ILE A 26 21.89 7.21 -4.29
N ILE A 27 20.57 7.30 -4.19
CA ILE A 27 19.70 7.43 -5.37
C ILE A 27 19.86 8.79 -6.04
N ALA A 28 20.08 9.87 -5.26
CA ALA A 28 20.32 11.21 -5.79
C ALA A 28 21.55 11.29 -6.70
N LYS A 29 22.54 10.40 -6.51
CA LYS A 29 23.75 10.31 -7.33
C LYS A 29 23.56 9.47 -8.59
N LYS A 30 22.43 8.76 -8.72
CA LYS A 30 22.12 7.92 -9.88
C LYS A 30 21.25 8.70 -10.85
N LYS A 31 21.54 8.54 -12.14
CA LYS A 31 20.73 9.14 -13.20
C LYS A 31 19.45 8.34 -13.37
N GLU A 32 18.32 8.99 -13.19
CA GLU A 32 17.01 8.43 -13.54
C GLU A 32 16.71 8.63 -15.03
N ARG A 33 15.74 7.86 -15.55
CA ARG A 33 15.20 8.05 -16.90
C ARG A 33 14.49 9.41 -17.00
N PRO A 34 14.44 10.04 -18.19
CA PRO A 34 13.84 11.37 -18.35
C PRO A 34 12.31 11.41 -18.29
N GLU A 35 11.65 10.28 -18.00
CA GLU A 35 10.20 10.20 -17.89
C GLU A 35 9.73 10.70 -16.53
N LYS A 36 8.56 11.33 -16.50
CA LYS A 36 7.86 11.61 -15.25
C LYS A 36 7.32 10.31 -14.65
N PHE A 37 7.59 10.10 -13.38
CA PHE A 37 7.06 8.95 -12.64
C PHE A 37 5.74 9.36 -11.99
N GLU A 38 4.67 9.29 -12.76
CA GLU A 38 3.31 9.63 -12.33
C GLU A 38 2.35 8.48 -12.65
N THR A 39 1.30 8.35 -11.85
CA THR A 39 0.18 7.46 -12.18
C THR A 39 -0.67 8.06 -13.30
N TYR A 40 -1.61 7.30 -13.86
CA TYR A 40 -2.57 7.82 -14.85
C TYR A 40 -3.42 8.98 -14.33
N SER A 41 -3.55 9.11 -13.01
CA SER A 41 -4.24 10.22 -12.34
C SER A 41 -3.29 11.36 -11.93
N GLU A 42 -2.11 11.44 -12.55
CA GLU A 42 -1.12 12.51 -12.33
C GLU A 42 -0.57 12.59 -10.89
N ILE A 43 -0.62 11.47 -10.15
CA ILE A 43 -0.07 11.38 -8.79
C ILE A 43 1.42 11.01 -8.89
N PRO A 44 2.35 11.82 -8.34
CA PRO A 44 3.77 11.52 -8.37
C PRO A 44 4.09 10.26 -7.56
N VAL A 45 4.91 9.38 -8.13
CA VAL A 45 5.30 8.11 -7.52
C VAL A 45 6.70 8.24 -6.96
N LYS A 46 6.84 8.09 -5.63
CA LYS A 46 8.14 8.05 -4.96
C LYS A 46 8.96 6.83 -5.44
N PRO A 47 10.29 6.93 -5.48
CA PRO A 47 11.14 5.81 -5.88
C PRO A 47 11.17 4.68 -4.83
N LEU A 48 10.81 4.97 -3.58
CA LEU A 48 10.67 3.99 -2.50
C LEU A 48 9.57 4.42 -1.54
N TYR A 49 8.77 3.45 -1.08
CA TYR A 49 7.83 3.59 0.02
C TYR A 49 8.26 2.69 1.17
N THR A 50 8.20 3.21 2.39
CA THR A 50 8.69 2.58 3.61
C THR A 50 7.59 2.53 4.67
N PRO A 51 7.78 1.81 5.78
CA PRO A 51 6.87 1.86 6.91
C PRO A 51 6.63 3.28 7.48
N LEU A 52 7.52 4.24 7.20
CA LEU A 52 7.34 5.63 7.61
C LEU A 52 6.20 6.31 6.84
N ASP A 53 5.94 5.92 5.58
CA ASP A 53 4.90 6.50 4.74
C ASP A 53 3.47 6.14 5.19
N ILE A 54 3.34 5.17 6.10
CA ILE A 54 2.07 4.75 6.69
C ILE A 54 2.02 4.98 8.21
N LYS A 55 3.04 5.63 8.79
CA LYS A 55 3.17 5.81 10.24
C LYS A 55 1.98 6.56 10.86
N ASP A 56 1.43 7.53 10.14
CA ASP A 56 0.33 8.38 10.62
C ASP A 56 -1.07 7.76 10.38
N LYS A 57 -1.14 6.56 9.77
CA LYS A 57 -2.42 5.88 9.54
C LYS A 57 -2.79 5.00 10.72
N ASP A 58 -4.04 5.14 11.19
CA ASP A 58 -4.59 4.24 12.20
C ASP A 58 -5.10 2.97 11.51
N TYR A 59 -4.42 1.86 11.74
CA TYR A 59 -4.79 0.59 11.12
C TYR A 59 -6.24 0.20 11.38
N LEU A 60 -6.73 0.35 12.62
CA LEU A 60 -8.07 -0.11 13.00
C LEU A 60 -9.14 0.80 12.43
N LYS A 61 -8.86 2.10 12.33
CA LYS A 61 -9.82 3.09 11.82
C LYS A 61 -9.82 3.22 10.30
N ASP A 62 -8.65 3.23 9.67
CA ASP A 62 -8.50 3.57 8.25
C ASP A 62 -8.49 2.32 7.35
N ILE A 63 -8.01 1.18 7.86
CA ILE A 63 -7.89 -0.06 7.07
C ILE A 63 -8.83 -1.16 7.56
N GLY A 64 -8.90 -1.40 8.87
CA GLY A 64 -9.83 -2.31 9.52
C GLY A 64 -9.72 -3.78 9.09
N PHE A 65 -10.67 -4.61 9.50
CA PHE A 65 -10.79 -5.99 9.03
C PHE A 65 -11.83 -6.10 7.89
N PRO A 66 -11.68 -7.07 6.97
CA PRO A 66 -12.68 -7.28 5.92
C PRO A 66 -14.04 -7.61 6.55
N GLY A 67 -15.12 -7.05 5.99
CA GLY A 67 -16.47 -7.22 6.54
C GLY A 67 -16.87 -6.24 7.64
N GLU A 68 -15.98 -5.35 8.06
CA GLU A 68 -16.24 -4.30 9.05
C GLU A 68 -15.95 -2.92 8.45
N PRO A 69 -16.62 -1.84 8.93
CA PRO A 69 -16.25 -0.47 8.56
C PRO A 69 -14.75 -0.22 8.80
N PRO A 70 -14.04 0.52 7.93
CA PRO A 70 -14.50 1.27 6.75
C PRO A 70 -14.59 0.44 5.45
N PHE A 71 -14.54 -0.89 5.53
CA PHE A 71 -14.59 -1.82 4.38
C PHE A 71 -13.45 -1.66 3.37
N THR A 72 -12.33 -1.04 3.76
CA THR A 72 -11.13 -0.86 2.91
C THR A 72 -10.59 -2.20 2.39
N ARG A 73 -10.73 -3.28 3.18
CA ARG A 73 -10.33 -4.65 2.79
C ARG A 73 -11.44 -5.49 2.15
N GLY A 74 -12.61 -4.91 1.91
CA GLY A 74 -13.77 -5.57 1.32
C GLY A 74 -14.98 -5.63 2.25
N VAL A 75 -16.15 -5.71 1.63
CA VAL A 75 -17.47 -5.66 2.31
C VAL A 75 -17.83 -6.97 3.02
N TYR A 76 -17.21 -8.09 2.64
CA TYR A 76 -17.50 -9.41 3.21
C TYR A 76 -16.27 -9.98 3.93
N PRO A 77 -16.42 -10.63 5.11
CA PRO A 77 -15.27 -11.19 5.83
C PRO A 77 -14.46 -12.24 5.06
N ASN A 78 -15.14 -13.05 4.22
CA ASN A 78 -14.53 -14.15 3.49
C ASN A 78 -14.31 -13.88 1.99
N MET A 79 -14.77 -12.72 1.46
CA MET A 79 -14.62 -12.28 0.06
C MET A 79 -14.67 -13.45 -0.95
N TYR A 80 -13.67 -13.53 -1.83
CA TYR A 80 -13.58 -14.52 -2.91
C TYR A 80 -13.23 -15.93 -2.44
N ARG A 81 -12.91 -16.13 -1.15
CA ARG A 81 -12.84 -17.49 -0.58
C ARG A 81 -14.24 -18.07 -0.35
N GLY A 82 -15.23 -17.21 -0.12
CA GLY A 82 -16.64 -17.63 0.03
C GLY A 82 -17.38 -17.69 -1.30
N ARG A 83 -17.31 -16.62 -2.10
CA ARG A 83 -17.97 -16.54 -3.40
C ARG A 83 -17.10 -15.77 -4.39
N MET A 84 -16.82 -16.38 -5.54
CA MET A 84 -16.15 -15.71 -6.65
C MET A 84 -16.93 -14.48 -7.13
N TRP A 85 -16.22 -13.49 -7.69
CA TRP A 85 -16.89 -12.35 -8.30
C TRP A 85 -17.80 -12.83 -9.45
N THR A 86 -18.94 -12.16 -9.63
CA THR A 86 -19.82 -12.48 -10.75
C THR A 86 -19.16 -12.00 -12.05
N MET A 87 -18.88 -12.93 -12.96
CA MET A 87 -18.46 -12.58 -14.30
C MET A 87 -19.66 -12.05 -15.09
N ARG A 88 -19.66 -10.74 -15.35
CA ARG A 88 -20.71 -10.09 -16.14
C ARG A 88 -20.17 -9.80 -17.53
N LEU A 89 -20.55 -10.65 -18.48
CA LEU A 89 -20.32 -10.39 -19.90
C LEU A 89 -21.41 -9.44 -20.38
N PHE A 90 -21.00 -8.30 -20.92
CA PHE A 90 -21.91 -7.43 -21.66
C PHE A 90 -22.05 -7.98 -23.07
N SER A 91 -23.28 -8.25 -23.50
CA SER A 91 -23.60 -8.66 -24.86
C SER A 91 -24.89 -7.98 -25.31
N GLY A 92 -24.88 -7.48 -26.55
CA GLY A 92 -26.00 -6.82 -27.19
C GLY A 92 -25.65 -6.48 -28.63
N HIS A 93 -26.55 -6.77 -29.56
CA HIS A 93 -26.45 -6.37 -30.96
C HIS A 93 -27.72 -5.60 -31.32
N GLY A 94 -27.56 -4.43 -31.94
CA GLY A 94 -28.69 -3.68 -32.49
C GLY A 94 -29.12 -4.32 -33.82
N MET A 95 -30.41 -4.61 -33.99
CA MET A 95 -30.94 -4.92 -35.31
C MET A 95 -31.04 -3.63 -36.11
N SER A 96 -30.48 -3.62 -37.32
CA SER A 96 -30.63 -2.57 -38.32
C SER A 96 -32.04 -2.51 -38.89
#